data_AF-A0A930FCS6-F1
#
_entry.id   AF-A0A930FCS6-F1
#
_cell.length_a   1.000
_cell.length_b   1.000
_cell.length_c   1.000
_cell.angle_alpha   90.00
_cell.angle_beta   90.00
_cell.angle_gamma   90.00
#
_symmetry.space_group_name_H-M   'P 1'
#
loop_
_entity.id
_entity.type
_entity.pdbx_description
1 polymer ?
#
loop_
_entity_poly.entity_id
_entity_poly.type
_entity_poly.pdbx_seq_one_letter_code
_entity_poly.pdbx_strand_id
1 'polypeptide(L)'
;YPQGTLHLDGELALEYVRERYGLPNGDFDRNLHKQIVLSAIIHKLLSPELISSINNVLEALQGKFLTNVSTDSIYALCKKQLDQNIQWNIVKYHLDGDTGSDYCASAPDQLLSVVYLYQNQVDFIKSEIDKILNDEIISQETLPEGTYDNSTN
;
A
#
# COMPACT_ATOMS: atom_id res chain seq x y z
N TYR A 1 -7.42 3.77 18.53
CA TYR A 1 -8.45 2.78 18.14
C TYR A 1 -8.27 1.51 18.94
N PRO A 2 -9.36 0.83 19.37
CA PRO A 2 -9.23 -0.43 20.10
C PRO A 2 -8.62 -1.51 19.20
N GLN A 3 -7.93 -2.48 19.81
CA GLN A 3 -7.45 -3.64 19.08
C GLN A 3 -8.64 -4.49 18.62
N GLY A 4 -8.58 -5.00 17.38
CA GLY A 4 -9.58 -5.92 16.83
C GLY A 4 -10.14 -5.45 15.49
N THR A 5 -11.29 -6.01 15.10
CA THR A 5 -11.98 -5.63 13.88
C THR A 5 -12.63 -4.25 14.06
N LEU A 6 -12.23 -3.31 13.20
CA LEU A 6 -12.76 -1.95 13.17
C LEU A 6 -13.65 -1.78 11.95
N HIS A 7 -14.80 -1.14 12.13
CA HIS A 7 -15.58 -0.58 11.04
C HIS A 7 -15.38 0.93 11.04
N LEU A 8 -14.88 1.46 9.92
CA LEU A 8 -14.53 2.88 9.78
C LEU A 8 -15.37 3.48 8.66
N ASP A 9 -16.02 4.60 8.93
CA ASP A 9 -16.57 5.46 7.88
C ASP A 9 -15.45 6.31 7.23
N GLY A 10 -15.81 7.20 6.32
CA GLY A 10 -14.82 8.02 5.61
C GLY A 10 -14.01 8.95 6.51
N GLU A 11 -14.62 9.51 7.56
CA GLU A 11 -13.94 10.44 8.48
C GLU A 11 -12.99 9.67 9.40
N LEU A 12 -13.47 8.57 10.00
CA LEU A 12 -12.67 7.71 10.85
C LEU A 12 -11.53 7.02 10.08
N ALA A 13 -11.77 6.61 8.84
CA ALA A 13 -10.73 6.04 7.99
C ALA A 13 -9.66 7.09 7.67
N LEU A 14 -10.06 8.34 7.42
CA LEU A 14 -9.13 9.44 7.17
C LEU A 14 -8.29 9.77 8.41
N GLU A 15 -8.90 9.81 9.59
CA GLU A 15 -8.20 9.99 10.87
C GLU A 15 -7.20 8.85 11.10
N TYR A 16 -7.66 7.59 10.94
CA TYR A 16 -6.86 6.39 11.15
C TYR A 16 -5.56 6.36 10.31
N VAL A 17 -5.62 6.75 9.04
CA VAL A 17 -4.45 6.77 8.13
C VAL A 17 -3.57 8.01 8.27
N ARG A 18 -4.04 9.05 8.97
CA ARG A 18 -3.30 10.31 9.19
C ARG A 18 -2.54 10.33 10.52
N GLU A 19 -3.00 9.56 11.49
CA GLU A 19 -2.35 9.43 12.80
C GLU A 19 -0.89 8.98 12.62
N ARG A 20 0.02 9.63 13.36
CA ARG A 20 1.47 9.43 13.26
C ARG A 20 2.11 9.53 14.64
N TYR A 21 1.88 10.64 15.34
CA TYR A 21 2.69 11.01 16.51
C TYR A 21 2.30 10.23 17.76
N GLY A 22 1.09 9.70 17.83
CA GLY A 22 0.65 8.81 18.90
C GLY A 22 0.96 7.32 18.66
N LEU A 23 1.59 6.97 17.53
CA LEU A 23 1.91 5.58 17.20
C LEU A 23 3.30 5.17 17.71
N PRO A 24 3.48 3.94 18.23
CA PRO A 24 4.75 3.47 18.77
C PRO A 24 5.95 3.64 17.82
N ASN A 25 5.77 3.35 16.52
CA ASN A 25 6.81 3.50 15.49
C ASN A 25 6.54 4.67 14.54
N GLY A 26 5.75 5.66 14.97
CA GLY A 26 5.56 6.91 14.23
C GLY A 26 5.01 6.70 12.81
N ASP A 27 5.78 7.15 11.80
CA ASP A 27 5.36 7.05 10.40
C ASP A 27 5.35 5.62 9.86
N PHE A 28 6.19 4.73 10.39
CA PHE A 28 6.21 3.33 9.96
C PHE A 28 4.87 2.66 10.25
N ASP A 29 4.34 2.84 11.47
CA ASP A 29 3.00 2.37 11.82
C ASP A 29 1.90 3.08 11.03
N ARG A 30 2.07 4.37 10.72
CA ARG A 30 1.14 5.08 9.84
C ARG A 30 1.07 4.45 8.45
N ASN A 31 2.21 4.01 7.91
CA ASN A 31 2.24 3.31 6.63
C ASN A 31 1.58 1.93 6.71
N LEU A 32 1.72 1.21 7.84
CA LEU A 32 0.94 0.00 8.11
C LEU A 32 -0.57 0.27 8.13
N HIS A 33 -1.01 1.33 8.81
CA HIS A 33 -2.43 1.74 8.82
C HIS A 33 -2.97 2.01 7.41
N LYS A 34 -2.21 2.72 6.56
CA LYS A 34 -2.58 2.95 5.16
C LYS A 34 -2.73 1.64 4.38
N GLN A 35 -1.83 0.67 4.58
CA GLN A 35 -1.92 -0.64 3.92
C GLN A 35 -3.13 -1.45 4.38
N ILE A 36 -3.48 -1.39 5.67
CA ILE A 36 -4.69 -2.00 6.23
C ILE A 36 -5.93 -1.43 5.55
N VAL A 37 -6.05 -0.10 5.49
CA VAL A 37 -7.18 0.56 4.84
C VAL A 37 -7.23 0.28 3.35
N LEU A 38 -6.10 0.31 2.64
CA LEU A 38 -6.03 -0.01 1.21
C LEU A 38 -6.48 -1.46 0.94
N SER A 39 -6.05 -2.41 1.77
CA SER A 39 -6.48 -3.81 1.65
C SER A 39 -7.99 -3.97 1.88
N ALA A 40 -8.53 -3.26 2.88
CA ALA A 40 -9.97 -3.26 3.13
C ALA A 40 -10.76 -2.64 1.96
N ILE A 41 -10.26 -1.56 1.36
CA ILE A 41 -10.85 -0.94 0.16
C ILE A 41 -10.84 -1.96 -1.00
N ILE A 42 -9.71 -2.62 -1.27
CA ILE A 42 -9.60 -3.64 -2.33
C ILE A 42 -10.63 -4.76 -2.09
N HIS A 43 -10.72 -5.29 -0.87
CA HIS A 43 -11.72 -6.32 -0.54
C HIS A 43 -13.16 -5.84 -0.73
N LYS A 44 -13.48 -4.58 -0.37
CA LYS A 44 -14.83 -4.03 -0.57
C LYS A 44 -15.12 -3.82 -2.06
N LEU A 45 -14.15 -3.34 -2.85
CA LEU A 45 -14.26 -3.18 -4.29
C LEU A 45 -14.52 -4.51 -5.02
N LEU A 46 -13.93 -5.59 -4.53
CA LEU A 46 -14.08 -6.94 -5.08
C LEU A 46 -15.33 -7.68 -4.57
N SER A 47 -16.12 -7.06 -3.68
CA SER A 47 -17.34 -7.68 -3.17
C SER A 47 -18.43 -7.71 -4.25
N PRO A 48 -19.24 -8.79 -4.35
CA PRO A 48 -20.29 -8.91 -5.37
C PRO A 48 -21.28 -7.74 -5.37
N GLU A 49 -21.62 -7.24 -4.17
CA GLU A 49 -22.49 -6.07 -3.97
C GLU A 49 -21.94 -4.85 -4.71
N LEU A 50 -20.66 -4.52 -4.51
CA LEU A 50 -20.09 -3.33 -5.11
C LEU A 50 -19.82 -3.49 -6.61
N ILE A 51 -19.40 -4.68 -7.03
CA ILE A 51 -19.22 -4.96 -8.46
C ILE A 51 -20.54 -4.78 -9.22
N SER A 52 -21.67 -5.20 -8.64
CA SER A 52 -22.99 -5.00 -9.24
C SER A 52 -23.38 -3.53 -9.40
N SER A 53 -22.80 -2.65 -8.57
CA SER A 53 -23.06 -1.20 -8.53
C SER A 53 -21.86 -0.36 -8.98
N ILE A 54 -20.92 -0.94 -9.74
CA ILE A 54 -19.65 -0.30 -10.09
C ILE A 54 -19.82 1.04 -10.81
N ASN A 55 -20.87 1.21 -11.62
CA ASN A 55 -21.15 2.47 -12.30
C ASN A 55 -21.39 3.61 -11.30
N ASN A 56 -22.20 3.37 -10.25
CA ASN A 56 -22.48 4.36 -9.21
C ASN A 56 -21.19 4.74 -8.47
N VAL A 57 -20.28 3.77 -8.25
CA VAL A 57 -18.98 4.02 -7.63
C VAL A 57 -18.11 4.89 -8.53
N LEU A 58 -17.99 4.55 -9.81
CA LEU A 58 -17.18 5.32 -10.77
C LEU A 58 -17.71 6.74 -10.96
N GLU A 59 -19.04 6.93 -11.00
CA GLU A 59 -19.69 8.24 -11.03
C GLU A 59 -19.37 9.06 -9.77
N ALA A 60 -19.45 8.45 -8.58
CA ALA A 60 -19.11 9.11 -7.33
C ALA A 60 -17.63 9.53 -7.24
N LEU A 61 -16.74 8.80 -7.90
CA LEU A 61 -15.29 9.08 -7.95
C LEU A 61 -14.90 10.00 -9.11
N GLN A 62 -15.80 10.27 -10.05
CA GLN A 62 -15.51 11.06 -11.25
C GLN A 62 -15.04 12.47 -10.87
N GLY A 63 -13.89 12.87 -11.41
CA GLY A 63 -13.27 14.17 -11.10
C GLY A 63 -12.73 14.30 -9.68
N LYS A 64 -12.70 13.20 -8.88
CA LYS A 64 -12.08 13.15 -7.54
C LYS A 64 -10.73 12.44 -7.53
N PHE A 65 -10.52 11.54 -8.48
CA PHE A 65 -9.27 10.80 -8.67
C PHE A 65 -8.70 11.02 -10.07
N LEU A 66 -7.38 11.15 -10.14
CA LEU A 66 -6.64 11.13 -11.39
C LEU A 66 -6.08 9.73 -11.61
N THR A 67 -6.42 9.11 -12.74
CA THR A 67 -5.95 7.77 -13.10
C THR A 67 -5.78 7.65 -14.61
N ASN A 68 -4.81 6.84 -15.04
CA ASN A 68 -4.65 6.44 -16.45
C ASN A 68 -5.27 5.07 -16.75
N VAL A 69 -5.86 4.40 -15.74
CA VAL A 69 -6.64 3.18 -15.94
C VAL A 69 -7.96 3.57 -16.60
N SER A 70 -8.23 3.01 -17.78
CA SER A 70 -9.48 3.28 -18.48
C SER A 70 -10.66 2.63 -17.79
N THR A 71 -11.85 3.23 -17.96
CA THR A 71 -13.11 2.65 -17.49
C THR A 71 -13.32 1.24 -18.02
N ASP A 72 -12.96 0.98 -19.29
CA ASP A 72 -13.05 -0.34 -19.92
C ASP A 72 -12.17 -1.39 -19.22
N SER A 73 -10.95 -1.02 -18.80
CA SER A 73 -10.08 -1.91 -18.03
C SER A 73 -10.67 -2.24 -16.66
N ILE A 74 -11.32 -1.27 -16.01
CA ILE A 74 -12.01 -1.50 -14.72
C ILE A 74 -13.18 -2.47 -14.92
N TYR A 75 -14.00 -2.28 -15.95
CA TYR A 75 -15.10 -3.19 -16.25
C TYR A 75 -14.62 -4.59 -16.62
N ALA A 76 -13.54 -4.70 -17.40
CA ALA A 76 -12.95 -6.00 -17.74
C ALA A 76 -12.50 -6.76 -16.48
N LEU A 77 -11.88 -6.05 -15.52
CA LEU A 77 -11.49 -6.63 -14.24
C LEU A 77 -12.70 -7.07 -13.41
N CYS A 78 -13.74 -6.23 -13.31
CA CYS A 78 -14.98 -6.55 -12.61
C CYS A 78 -15.67 -7.79 -13.21
N LYS A 79 -15.74 -7.86 -14.55
CA LYS A 79 -16.29 -9.01 -15.27
C LYS A 79 -15.48 -10.27 -14.98
N LYS A 80 -14.14 -10.19 -15.04
CA LYS A 80 -13.25 -11.31 -14.71
C LYS A 80 -13.48 -11.80 -13.28
N GLN A 81 -13.66 -10.88 -12.32
CA GLN A 81 -13.97 -11.23 -10.93
C GLN A 81 -15.30 -11.98 -10.80
N LEU A 82 -16.37 -11.53 -11.46
CA LEU A 82 -17.67 -12.20 -11.44
C LEU A 82 -17.65 -13.57 -12.11
N ASP A 83 -17.02 -13.66 -13.28
CA ASP A 83 -17.03 -14.88 -14.10
C ASP A 83 -16.15 -15.99 -13.47
N GLN A 84 -15.05 -15.63 -12.82
CA GLN A 84 -14.04 -16.58 -12.32
C GLN A 84 -14.00 -16.71 -10.79
N ASN A 85 -14.68 -15.82 -10.06
CA ASN A 85 -14.63 -15.72 -8.60
C ASN A 85 -13.17 -15.71 -8.08
N ILE A 86 -12.33 -14.84 -8.67
CA ILE A 86 -10.89 -14.81 -8.39
C ILE A 86 -10.66 -14.59 -6.90
N GLN A 87 -9.83 -15.44 -6.31
CA GLN A 87 -9.34 -15.27 -4.95
C GLN A 87 -8.06 -14.45 -5.01
N TRP A 88 -8.10 -13.26 -4.41
CA TRP A 88 -6.97 -12.36 -4.43
C TRP A 88 -6.03 -12.67 -3.27
N ASN A 89 -4.80 -13.02 -3.60
CA ASN A 89 -3.72 -13.09 -2.63
C ASN A 89 -3.06 -11.70 -2.53
N ILE A 90 -3.25 -11.02 -1.39
CA ILE A 90 -2.69 -9.69 -1.14
C ILE A 90 -1.51 -9.84 -0.18
N VAL A 91 -0.29 -9.78 -0.73
CA VAL A 91 0.97 -9.74 0.04
C VAL A 91 1.32 -8.29 0.33
N LYS A 92 1.84 -8.03 1.53
CA LYS A 92 2.16 -6.68 2.00
C LYS A 92 3.57 -6.64 2.57
N TYR A 93 4.32 -5.64 2.14
CA TYR A 93 5.61 -5.31 2.71
C TYR A 93 5.64 -3.80 3.03
N HIS A 94 6.33 -3.44 4.10
CA HIS A 94 6.76 -2.06 4.35
C HIS A 94 8.28 -2.07 4.43
N LEU A 95 8.93 -1.10 3.83
CA LEU A 95 10.37 -0.95 3.98
C LEU A 95 10.65 -0.22 5.29
N ASP A 96 11.66 -0.70 6.01
CA ASP A 96 12.22 -0.03 7.18
C ASP A 96 13.51 0.70 6.81
N GLY A 97 14.00 1.49 7.76
CA GLY A 97 15.27 2.20 7.65
C GLY A 97 15.51 3.11 8.83
N ASP A 98 16.74 3.56 8.99
CA ASP A 98 17.08 4.53 10.03
C ASP A 98 16.66 5.93 9.61
N THR A 99 16.12 6.68 10.56
CA THR A 99 15.79 8.09 10.35
C THR A 99 17.04 8.95 10.52
N GLY A 100 17.23 9.93 9.63
CA GLY A 100 18.29 10.92 9.76
C GLY A 100 17.91 12.24 9.12
N SER A 101 18.91 12.99 8.71
CA SER A 101 18.71 14.31 8.11
C SER A 101 19.70 14.53 6.97
N ASP A 102 19.19 14.95 5.82
CA ASP A 102 19.98 15.08 4.59
C ASP A 102 19.45 16.22 3.70
N TYR A 103 20.29 16.67 2.77
CA TYR A 103 19.90 17.62 1.74
C TYR A 103 19.24 16.90 0.56
N CYS A 104 18.01 17.30 0.26
CA CYS A 104 17.24 16.71 -0.83
C CYS A 104 17.37 17.55 -2.09
N ALA A 105 17.36 16.92 -3.27
CA ALA A 105 17.37 17.65 -4.55
C ALA A 105 16.21 18.66 -4.69
N SER A 106 15.09 18.41 -4.03
CA SER A 106 13.92 19.31 -3.99
C SER A 106 14.08 20.51 -3.07
N ALA A 107 15.02 20.47 -2.12
CA ALA A 107 15.29 21.52 -1.14
C ALA A 107 16.80 21.56 -0.82
N PRO A 108 17.64 22.00 -1.78
CA PRO A 108 19.09 21.86 -1.70
C PRO A 108 19.72 22.66 -0.54
N ASP A 109 19.05 23.72 -0.09
CA ASP A 109 19.54 24.62 0.96
C ASP A 109 18.96 24.30 2.35
N GLN A 110 18.18 23.22 2.48
CA GLN A 110 17.53 22.85 3.73
C GLN A 110 17.82 21.40 4.08
N LEU A 111 18.33 21.19 5.30
CA LEU A 111 18.43 19.85 5.87
C LEU A 111 17.02 19.34 6.24
N LEU A 112 16.62 18.21 5.66
CA LEU A 112 15.29 17.62 5.84
C LEU A 112 15.39 16.25 6.51
N SER A 113 14.34 15.85 7.23
CA SER A 113 14.24 14.50 7.77
C SER A 113 14.08 13.50 6.62
N VAL A 114 14.94 12.48 6.62
CA VAL A 114 14.95 11.40 5.63
C VAL A 114 14.93 10.04 6.32
N VAL A 115 14.59 8.99 5.56
CA VAL A 115 14.73 7.60 5.97
C VAL A 115 15.76 6.94 5.06
N TYR A 116 16.84 6.43 5.65
CA TYR A 116 17.85 5.64 4.97
C TYR A 116 17.42 4.18 4.95
N LEU A 117 16.80 3.77 3.85
CA LEU A 117 16.22 2.43 3.70
C LEU A 117 17.29 1.34 3.79
N TYR A 118 16.95 0.21 4.39
CA TYR A 118 17.85 -0.95 4.42
C TYR A 118 17.93 -1.61 3.05
N GLN A 119 19.13 -1.66 2.48
CA GLN A 119 19.34 -2.08 1.10
C GLN A 119 18.93 -3.55 0.86
N ASN A 120 19.19 -4.43 1.83
CA ASN A 120 18.79 -5.83 1.75
C ASN A 120 17.26 -6.01 1.68
N GLN A 121 16.49 -5.16 2.38
CA GLN A 121 15.03 -5.18 2.30
C GLN A 121 14.53 -4.65 0.96
N VAL A 122 15.18 -3.61 0.42
CA VAL A 122 14.89 -3.10 -0.93
C VAL A 122 15.10 -4.19 -1.98
N ASP A 123 16.21 -4.93 -1.90
CA ASP A 123 16.53 -5.97 -2.88
C ASP A 123 15.65 -7.21 -2.71
N PHE A 124 15.27 -7.56 -1.48
CA PHE A 124 14.25 -8.56 -1.22
C PHE A 124 12.91 -8.20 -1.88
N ILE A 125 12.40 -6.98 -1.66
CA ILE A 125 11.11 -6.55 -2.24
C ILE A 125 11.18 -6.47 -3.77
N LYS A 126 12.33 -6.05 -4.35
CA LYS A 126 12.52 -6.11 -5.81
C LYS A 126 12.37 -7.54 -6.32
N SER A 127 12.99 -8.52 -5.66
CA SER A 127 12.84 -9.93 -6.03
C SER A 127 11.38 -10.40 -5.95
N GLU A 128 10.63 -9.98 -4.93
CA GLU A 128 9.21 -10.30 -4.80
C GLU A 128 8.37 -9.68 -5.92
N ILE A 129 8.67 -8.44 -6.31
CA ILE A 129 8.02 -7.76 -7.44
C ILE A 129 8.34 -8.50 -8.75
N ASP A 130 9.60 -8.90 -8.98
CA ASP A 130 10.01 -9.60 -10.19
C ASP A 130 9.30 -10.96 -10.32
N LYS A 131 9.13 -11.70 -9.22
CA LYS A 131 8.34 -12.94 -9.19
C LYS A 131 6.90 -12.68 -9.63
N ILE A 132 6.24 -11.64 -9.10
CA ILE A 132 4.88 -11.27 -9.49
C ILE A 132 4.80 -10.93 -10.98
N LEU A 133 5.77 -10.16 -11.51
CA LEU A 133 5.81 -9.78 -12.92
C LEU A 133 6.07 -10.97 -13.86
N ASN A 134 6.66 -12.05 -13.36
CA ASN A 134 6.86 -13.32 -14.06
C ASN A 134 5.71 -14.33 -13.85
N ASP A 135 4.55 -13.87 -13.38
CA ASP A 135 3.35 -14.67 -13.10
C ASP A 135 3.56 -15.76 -12.02
N GLU A 136 4.57 -15.62 -11.16
CA GLU A 136 4.77 -16.52 -10.02
C GLU A 136 3.79 -16.19 -8.87
N ILE A 137 3.30 -17.22 -8.19
CA ILE A 137 2.48 -17.06 -6.99
C ILE A 137 3.41 -16.91 -5.78
N ILE A 138 3.47 -15.71 -5.22
CA ILE A 138 4.19 -15.45 -3.97
C ILE A 138 3.28 -15.64 -2.75
N SER A 139 3.87 -15.78 -1.57
CA SER A 139 3.14 -15.78 -0.29
C SER A 139 3.75 -14.76 0.66
N GLN A 140 3.04 -14.38 1.71
CA GLN A 140 3.60 -13.48 2.71
C GLN A 140 4.82 -14.12 3.38
N GLU A 141 6.00 -13.59 3.10
CA GLU A 141 7.22 -13.93 3.80
C GLU A 141 7.54 -12.89 4.87
N THR A 142 8.42 -13.27 5.80
CA THR A 142 8.98 -12.34 6.78
C THR A 142 9.99 -11.46 6.06
N LEU A 143 9.80 -10.14 6.15
CA LEU A 143 10.80 -9.20 5.66
C LEU A 143 12.12 -9.44 6.41
N PRO A 144 13.27 -9.50 5.71
CA PRO A 144 14.56 -9.71 6.39
C PRO A 144 14.86 -8.57 7.36
N GLU A 145 15.57 -8.88 8.45
CA GLU A 145 16.05 -7.85 9.37
C GLU A 145 16.87 -6.80 8.62
N GLY A 146 16.64 -5.54 8.94
CA GLY A 146 17.26 -4.41 8.26
C GLY A 146 18.77 -4.38 8.45
N THR A 147 19.52 -4.36 7.35
CA THR A 147 20.97 -4.18 7.39
C THR A 147 21.41 -3.24 6.28
N TYR A 148 22.38 -2.38 6.56
CA TYR A 148 23.13 -1.71 5.51
C TYR A 148 24.17 -2.69 4.96
N ASP A 149 24.28 -2.74 3.63
CA ASP A 149 25.34 -3.51 3.00
C ASP A 149 26.69 -2.86 3.36
N ASN A 150 27.55 -3.60 4.07
CA ASN A 150 28.89 -3.16 4.43
C ASN A 150 29.89 -3.32 3.27
N SER A 151 29.44 -3.64 2.04
CA SER A 151 30.31 -3.96 0.90
C SER A 151 30.85 -2.77 0.10
N THR A 152 30.71 -1.53 0.59
CA THR A 152 31.38 -0.36 0.00
C THR A 152 32.25 0.38 1.01
N ASN A 153 33.46 -0.16 1.21
CA ASN A 153 34.67 0.62 1.54
C ASN A 153 35.55 0.68 0.29
#